data_AF-A0A1B8TYW2-F1
#
_entry.id   AF-A0A1B8TYW2-F1
#
_cell.length_a   1.000
_cell.length_b   1.000
_cell.length_c   1.000
_cell.angle_alpha   90.00
_cell.angle_beta   90.00
_cell.angle_gamma   90.00
#
_symmetry.space_group_name_H-M   'P 1'
#
loop_
_entity.id
_entity.type
_entity.pdbx_description
1 polymer ?
#
loop_
_entity_poly.entity_id
_entity_poly.type
_entity_poly.pdbx_seq_one_letter_code
_entity_poly.pdbx_strand_id
1 'polypeptide(L)' 'MVSRPILIIDPEAQIEIDKAIEWYESAREGLGFEFYNYLEGYFKTLQQNEAYFQIKESQFLENCH' A
#
# COMPACT_ATOMS: atom_id res chain seq x y z
N MET A 1 -0.94 -11.62 23.92
CA MET A 1 -1.01 -10.36 23.14
C MET A 1 -0.38 -10.65 21.79
N VAL A 2 -1.15 -10.61 20.70
CA VAL A 2 -0.58 -10.74 19.35
C VAL A 2 0.10 -9.43 19.00
N SER A 3 1.40 -9.49 18.68
CA SER A 3 2.15 -8.31 18.23
C SER A 3 1.58 -7.85 16.89
N ARG A 4 1.22 -6.56 16.79
CA ARG A 4 0.80 -5.96 15.52
C ARG A 4 2.00 -5.88 14.58
N PRO A 5 1.89 -6.34 13.32
CA PRO A 5 2.95 -6.17 12.34
C PRO A 5 3.27 -4.68 12.13
N ILE A 6 4.56 -4.37 11.98
CA ILE A 6 5.03 -3.04 11.63
C ILE A 6 4.89 -2.90 10.11
N LEU A 7 4.17 -1.86 9.67
CA LEU A 7 4.07 -1.51 8.27
C LEU A 7 5.26 -0.63 7.89
N ILE A 8 6.01 -1.05 6.87
CA ILE A 8 7.11 -0.27 6.29
C ILE A 8 6.73 -0.04 4.82
N ILE A 9 6.68 1.23 4.42
CA ILE A 9 6.45 1.63 3.03
C ILE A 9 7.81 1.85 2.39
N ASP A 10 8.01 1.19 1.25
CA ASP A 10 9.20 1.36 0.44
C ASP A 10 9.26 2.80 -0.12
N PRO A 11 10.43 3.46 -0.16
CA PRO A 11 10.52 4.86 -0.62
C PRO A 11 9.96 5.08 -2.02
N GLU A 12 10.19 4.14 -2.94
CA GLU A 12 9.65 4.19 -4.29
C GLU A 12 8.12 4.08 -4.29
N ALA A 13 7.57 3.22 -3.43
CA ALA A 13 6.12 3.14 -3.23
C ALA A 13 5.54 4.44 -2.65
N GLN A 14 6.25 5.11 -1.73
CA GLN A 14 5.82 6.41 -1.22
C GLN A 14 5.74 7.45 -2.35
N ILE A 15 6.72 7.49 -3.25
CA ILE A 15 6.71 8.38 -4.42
C ILE A 15 5.50 8.10 -5.32
N GLU A 16 5.13 6.83 -5.52
CA GLU A 16 3.95 6.48 -6.31
C GLU A 16 2.64 6.92 -5.63
N ILE A 17 2.56 6.76 -4.31
CA ILE A 17 1.40 7.23 -3.51
C ILE A 17 1.27 8.75 -3.64
N ASP A 18 2.36 9.50 -3.49
CA ASP A 18 2.35 10.97 -3.57
C ASP A 18 1.91 11.44 -4.96
N LYS A 19 2.43 10.82 -6.04
CA LYS A 19 2.01 11.10 -7.42
C LYS A 19 0.51 10.79 -7.63
N ALA A 20 0.00 9.72 -7.05
CA ALA A 20 -1.41 9.39 -7.15
C ALA A 20 -2.28 10.42 -6.43
N ILE A 21 -1.90 10.85 -5.22
CA ILE A 21 -2.59 11.92 -4.48
C ILE A 21 -2.65 13.20 -5.33
N GLU A 22 -1.52 13.64 -5.88
CA GLU A 22 -1.45 14.83 -6.74
C GLU A 22 -2.34 14.71 -7.97
N TRP A 23 -2.33 13.54 -8.63
CA TRP A 23 -3.15 13.28 -9.80
C TRP A 23 -4.64 13.36 -9.48
N TYR A 24 -5.08 12.70 -8.40
CA TYR A 24 -6.48 12.73 -7.96
C TYR A 24 -6.92 14.13 -7.55
N GLU A 25 -6.08 14.86 -6.81
CA GLU A 25 -6.37 16.24 -6.40
C GLU A 25 -6.51 17.17 -7.60
N SER A 26 -5.69 16.98 -8.64
CA SER A 26 -5.79 17.74 -9.88
C SER A 26 -7.09 17.48 -10.66
N ALA A 27 -7.67 16.28 -10.50
CA ALA A 27 -8.92 15.91 -11.17
C ALA A 27 -10.16 16.52 -10.47
N ARG A 28 -10.14 16.58 -9.14
CA ARG A 28 -11.16 17.23 -8.32
C ARG A 28 -10.58 17.61 -6.96
N GLU A 29 -10.80 18.85 -6.55
CA GLU A 29 -10.45 19.32 -5.21
C GLU A 29 -11.00 18.36 -4.13
N GLY A 30 -10.13 17.93 -3.22
CA GLY A 30 -10.42 16.98 -2.14
C GLY A 30 -10.32 15.50 -2.51
N LEU A 31 -10.21 15.14 -3.80
CA LEU A 31 -10.17 13.74 -4.21
C LEU A 31 -8.85 13.05 -3.86
N GLY A 32 -7.74 13.78 -3.80
CA GLY A 32 -6.46 13.23 -3.32
C GLY A 32 -6.53 12.82 -1.85
N PHE A 33 -7.21 13.62 -1.03
CA PHE A 33 -7.48 13.30 0.38
C PHE A 33 -8.42 12.09 0.52
N GLU A 34 -9.50 12.02 -0.26
CA GLU A 34 -10.39 10.85 -0.29
C GLU A 34 -9.64 9.56 -0.66
N PHE A 35 -8.78 9.63 -1.68
CA PHE A 35 -7.93 8.51 -2.08
C PHE A 35 -7.01 8.06 -0.94
N TYR A 36 -6.30 9.00 -0.30
CA TYR A 36 -5.38 8.66 0.79
C TYR A 36 -6.11 8.05 1.99
N ASN A 37 -7.28 8.57 2.37
CA ASN A 37 -8.10 7.99 3.44
C ASN A 37 -8.54 6.56 3.13
N TYR A 38 -8.92 6.30 1.88
CA TYR A 38 -9.26 4.95 1.43
C TYR A 38 -8.06 4.01 1.56
N LEU A 39 -6.88 4.44 1.10
CA LEU A 39 -5.63 3.68 1.19
C LEU A 39 -5.18 3.44 2.65
N GLU A 40 -5.33 4.42 3.53
CA GLU A 40 -5.03 4.30 4.96
C GLU A 40 -5.87 3.19 5.62
N GLY A 41 -7.12 2.98 5.15
CA GLY A 41 -7.95 1.86 5.57
C GLY A 41 -7.27 0.51 5.35
N TYR A 42 -6.62 0.31 4.21
CA TYR A 42 -5.87 -0.91 3.91
C TYR A 42 -4.63 -1.06 4.79
N PHE A 43 -3.90 0.02 5.05
CA PHE A 43 -2.76 0.01 5.96
C PHE A 43 -3.17 -0.47 7.37
N LYS A 44 -4.32 0.00 7.87
CA LYS A 44 -4.89 -0.45 9.14
C LYS A 44 -5.24 -1.93 9.11
N THR A 45 -5.86 -2.44 8.04
CA THR A 45 -6.16 -3.87 7.89
C THR A 45 -4.88 -4.73 7.87
N LEU A 46 -3.83 -4.30 7.16
CA LEU A 46 -2.54 -4.99 7.15
C LEU A 46 -1.91 -5.05 8.56
N GLN A 47 -1.97 -3.95 9.30
CA GLN A 47 -1.46 -3.85 10.68
C GLN A 47 -2.27 -4.66 11.70
N GLN A 48 -3.51 -5.03 11.39
CA GLN A 48 -4.37 -5.84 12.25
C GLN A 48 -4.18 -7.35 12.05
N ASN A 49 -3.34 -7.76 11.09
CA ASN A 49 -3.16 -9.17 10.71
C ASN A 49 -4.47 -9.84 10.23
N GLU A 50 -5.44 -9.03 9.79
CA GLU A 50 -6.72 -9.44 9.18
C GLU A 50 -6.64 -9.43 7.64
N ALA A 51 -5.42 -9.35 7.12
CA ALA A 51 -5.12 -9.33 5.71
C ALA A 51 -5.38 -10.71 5.08
N TYR A 52 -6.60 -10.95 4.58
CA TYR A 52 -6.91 -12.09 3.71
C TYR A 52 -6.33 -11.94 2.29
N PHE A 53 -5.38 -11.02 2.09
CA PHE A 53 -4.70 -10.85 0.81
C PHE A 53 -3.82 -12.07 0.56
N GLN A 54 -3.96 -12.66 -0.62
CA GLN A 54 -3.08 -13.74 -1.03
C GLN A 54 -1.65 -13.20 -1.14
N ILE A 55 -0.72 -13.82 -0.42
CA ILE A 55 0.71 -13.56 -0.61
C ILE A 55 1.05 -14.05 -2.01
N LYS A 56 1.34 -13.12 -2.91
CA LYS A 56 1.82 -13.45 -4.24
C LYS A 56 3.34 -13.58 -4.16
N GLU A 57 3.83 -14.81 -3.97
CA GLU A 57 5.25 -15.08 -4.11
C GLU A 57 5.64 -14.81 -5.57
N SER A 58 6.45 -13.78 -5.81
CA SER A 58 7.09 -13.62 -7.11
C SER A 58 8.11 -14.73 -7.24
N GLN A 59 7.71 -15.81 -7.91
CA GLN A 59 8.57 -16.92 -8.25
C GLN A 59 9.67 -16.41 -9.21
N PHE A 60 10.78 -15.90 -8.64
CA PHE A 60 12.04 -15.71 -9.35
C PHE A 60 12.60 -17.10 -9.67
N LEU A 61 12.12 -17.70 -10.76
CA LEU A 61 12.84 -18.77 -11.43
C LEU A 61 13.96 -18.12 -12.25
N GLU A 62 15.04 -17.71 -11.58
CA GLU A 62 16.32 -17.68 -12.28
C GLU A 62 16.83 -19.12 -12.36
N ASN A 63 16.85 -19.62 -13.59
CA ASN A 63 17.48 -20.88 -13.97
C ASN A 63 18.95 -20.86 -13.53
N CYS A 64 19.26 -21.45 -12.38
CA CYS A 64 20.61 -21.91 -12.09
C CYS A 64 20.91 -23.10 -13.00
N HIS A 65 21.70 -22.87 -14.05
CA HIS A 65 22.27 -23.91 -14.90
C HIS A 65 23.75 -23.65 -15.17
#